data_AF-A0A916HYZ7-F1
#
_entry.id   AF-A0A916HYZ7-F1
#
_cell.length_a   1.000
_cell.length_b   1.000
_cell.length_c   1.000
_cell.angle_alpha   90.00
_cell.angle_beta   90.00
_cell.angle_gamma   90.00
#
_symmetry.space_group_name_H-M   'P 1'
#
loop_
_entity.id
_entity.type
_entity.pdbx_description
1 polymer ?
#
loop_
_entity_poly.entity_id
_entity_poly.type
_entity_poly.pdbx_seq_one_letter_code
_entity_poly.pdbx_strand_id
1 'polypeptide(L)'
;MTQGGRTRRFVVAGGGTGGHVTPALALGERIAERGDAVLFLGGKRGLEKELVPAAGFRLVALDAMPFQGRSRSERLRVWLGLPRLVLAARRTLRQFGAEIVVSVGGYAAFAPVLAAASLRLPVALVNTDAVPGLANRLAGRFADRIFVGFAAAAEAFSGAGAPDRVQVSGIPVRRALVEAFAAAAPRR
;
A
#
# COMPACT_ATOMS: atom_id res chain seq x y z
N MET A 1 10.31 28.49 1.77
CA MET A 1 8.90 28.87 1.54
C MET A 1 8.00 27.71 1.96
N THR A 2 7.65 27.64 3.23
CA THR A 2 6.75 26.61 3.77
C THR A 2 5.33 27.10 3.49
N GLN A 3 4.64 26.51 2.51
CA GLN A 3 3.20 26.75 2.39
C GLN A 3 2.55 26.21 3.66
N GLY A 4 1.79 27.06 4.35
CA GLY A 4 0.94 26.72 5.50
C GLY A 4 -0.24 25.85 5.08
N GLY A 5 0.04 24.69 4.50
CA GLY A 5 -0.95 23.68 4.14
C GLY A 5 -1.27 22.83 5.36
N ARG A 6 -2.56 22.62 5.61
CA ARG A 6 -3.06 21.67 6.61
C ARG A 6 -2.38 20.31 6.44
N THR A 7 -1.72 19.82 7.49
CA THR A 7 -1.17 18.45 7.56
C THR A 7 -2.25 17.44 7.23
N ARG A 8 -2.07 16.69 6.14
CA ARG A 8 -2.96 15.59 5.77
C ARG A 8 -2.50 14.29 6.42
N ARG A 9 -3.44 13.36 6.58
CA ARG A 9 -3.19 12.06 7.22
C ARG A 9 -3.33 10.91 6.25
N PHE A 10 -2.20 10.30 5.88
CA PHE A 10 -2.12 9.19 4.95
C PHE A 10 -1.94 7.86 5.67
N VAL A 11 -2.64 6.84 5.20
CA VAL A 11 -2.39 5.46 5.59
C VAL A 11 -1.81 4.70 4.41
N VAL A 12 -0.60 4.19 4.55
CA VAL A 12 0.04 3.32 3.57
C VAL A 12 -0.27 1.87 3.95
N ALA A 13 -1.09 1.21 3.15
CA ALA A 13 -1.56 -0.14 3.38
C ALA A 13 -0.88 -1.15 2.44
N GLY A 14 -0.44 -2.27 3.01
CA GLY A 14 0.15 -3.36 2.25
C GLY A 14 1.34 -4.00 2.92
N GLY A 15 2.00 -4.91 2.21
CA GLY A 15 3.12 -5.69 2.74
C GLY A 15 3.00 -7.18 2.46
N GLY A 16 3.78 -7.97 3.20
CA GLY A 16 3.87 -9.42 3.05
C GLY A 16 5.13 -9.89 2.31
N THR A 17 5.69 -9.08 1.41
CA THR A 17 6.96 -9.35 0.71
C THR A 17 7.79 -8.07 0.58
N GLY A 18 9.10 -8.20 0.38
CA GLY A 18 9.99 -7.05 0.17
C GLY A 18 9.59 -6.20 -1.04
N GLY A 19 9.05 -6.82 -2.08
CA GLY A 19 8.56 -6.15 -3.29
C GLY A 19 7.41 -5.18 -3.06
N HIS A 20 6.62 -5.33 -1.99
CA HIS A 20 5.59 -4.36 -1.61
C HIS A 20 6.06 -3.41 -0.51
N VAL A 21 6.89 -3.89 0.43
CA VAL A 21 7.35 -3.09 1.58
C VAL A 21 8.27 -1.95 1.13
N THR A 22 9.19 -2.20 0.19
CA THR A 22 10.13 -1.16 -0.27
C THR A 22 9.43 0.00 -0.99
N PRO A 23 8.51 -0.23 -1.94
CA PRO A 23 7.70 0.84 -2.53
C PRO A 23 6.82 1.57 -1.50
N ALA A 24 6.27 0.86 -0.51
CA ALA A 24 5.49 1.47 0.57
C ALA A 24 6.33 2.48 1.36
N LEU A 25 7.56 2.12 1.69
CA LEU A 25 8.50 2.99 2.40
C LEU A 25 8.89 4.19 1.55
N ALA A 26 9.16 4.01 0.25
CA ALA A 26 9.47 5.12 -0.66
C ALA A 26 8.33 6.14 -0.73
N LEU A 27 7.08 5.65 -0.79
CA LEU A 27 5.90 6.53 -0.75
C LEU A 27 5.75 7.21 0.62
N GLY A 28 5.90 6.47 1.72
CA GLY A 28 5.83 7.02 3.08
C GLY A 28 6.85 8.12 3.34
N GLU A 29 8.10 7.91 2.92
CA GLU A 29 9.19 8.91 2.98
C GLU A 29 8.78 10.18 2.22
N ARG A 30 8.32 10.03 0.98
CA ARG A 30 7.95 11.17 0.14
C ARG A 30 6.74 11.95 0.67
N ILE A 31 5.78 11.26 1.30
CA ILE A 31 4.63 11.91 1.95
C ILE A 31 5.09 12.67 3.20
N ALA A 32 5.90 12.04 4.05
CA ALA A 32 6.41 12.66 5.28
C ALA A 32 7.27 13.90 5.00
N GLU A 33 8.09 13.89 3.93
CA GLU A 33 8.88 15.04 3.49
C GLU A 33 8.03 16.27 3.14
N ARG A 34 6.76 16.09 2.79
CA ARG A 34 5.82 17.19 2.53
C ARG A 34 5.22 17.78 3.81
N GLY A 35 5.54 17.20 4.97
CA GLY A 35 4.97 17.59 6.27
C GLY A 35 3.64 16.89 6.59
N ASP A 36 3.25 15.87 5.82
CA ASP A 36 2.04 15.07 6.04
C ASP A 36 2.28 13.91 7.02
N ALA A 37 1.25 13.53 7.78
CA ALA A 37 1.34 12.42 8.72
C ALA A 37 1.13 11.08 8.02
N VAL A 38 1.97 10.08 8.35
CA VAL A 38 1.94 8.76 7.72
C VAL A 38 1.77 7.67 8.78
N LEU A 39 0.84 6.75 8.53
CA LEU A 39 0.69 5.51 9.28
C LEU A 39 0.78 4.32 8.32
N PHE A 40 1.54 3.30 8.68
CA PHE A 40 1.58 2.05 7.93
C PHE A 40 0.61 1.04 8.52
N LEU A 41 -0.08 0.32 7.64
CA LEU A 41 -1.06 -0.68 8.02
C LEU A 41 -0.82 -1.97 7.21
N GLY A 42 -0.12 -2.91 7.84
CA GLY A 42 0.46 -4.08 7.16
C GLY A 42 0.18 -5.40 7.89
N GLY A 43 0.83 -6.47 7.48
CA GLY A 43 0.70 -7.79 8.09
C GLY A 43 1.60 -7.97 9.32
N LYS A 44 1.20 -8.86 10.23
CA LYS A 44 2.03 -9.25 11.40
C LYS A 44 3.27 -10.09 11.08
N ARG A 45 3.30 -10.71 9.90
CA ARG A 45 4.23 -11.80 9.56
C ARG A 45 5.22 -11.46 8.45
N GLY A 46 5.10 -10.30 7.82
CA GLY A 46 5.97 -9.89 6.73
C GLY A 46 7.13 -9.00 7.19
N LEU A 47 8.02 -8.71 6.25
CA LEU A 47 9.19 -7.85 6.45
C LEU A 47 8.83 -6.43 6.94
N GLU A 48 7.58 -6.00 6.75
CA GLU A 48 7.08 -4.73 7.25
C GLU A 48 7.28 -4.55 8.77
N LYS A 49 7.22 -5.64 9.56
CA LYS A 49 7.38 -5.56 11.02
C LYS A 49 8.72 -4.98 11.45
N GLU A 50 9.76 -5.23 10.66
CA GLU A 50 11.12 -4.78 10.94
C GLU A 50 11.43 -3.50 10.16
N LEU A 51 11.15 -3.50 8.85
CA LEU A 51 11.56 -2.42 7.96
C LEU A 51 10.79 -1.10 8.20
N VAL A 52 9.51 -1.18 8.58
CA VAL A 52 8.70 0.03 8.79
C VAL A 52 9.12 0.79 10.05
N PRO A 53 9.23 0.15 11.23
CA PRO A 53 9.76 0.82 12.41
C PRO A 53 11.21 1.27 12.25
N ALA A 54 12.06 0.48 11.57
CA ALA A 54 13.45 0.86 11.31
C ALA A 54 13.57 2.12 10.43
N ALA A 55 12.58 2.37 9.56
CA ALA A 55 12.48 3.59 8.77
C ALA A 55 11.82 4.77 9.53
N GLY A 56 11.54 4.62 10.82
CA GLY A 56 10.96 5.67 11.67
C GLY A 56 9.44 5.81 11.57
N PHE A 57 8.74 4.87 10.92
CA PHE A 57 7.29 4.93 10.75
C PHE A 57 6.54 4.07 11.76
N ARG A 58 5.35 4.54 12.15
CA ARG A 58 4.42 3.74 12.95
C ARG A 58 3.77 2.65 12.09
N LEU A 59 3.86 1.40 12.53
CA LEU A 59 3.14 0.26 11.94
C LEU A 59 2.00 -0.19 12.84
N VAL A 60 0.80 -0.36 12.27
CA VAL A 60 -0.29 -1.13 12.87
C VAL A 60 -0.43 -2.44 12.11
N ALA A 61 -0.16 -3.56 12.80
CA ALA A 61 -0.10 -4.87 12.18
C ALA A 61 -1.42 -5.65 12.32
N LEU A 62 -1.97 -6.06 11.18
CA LEU A 62 -3.11 -6.96 11.05
C LEU A 62 -2.64 -8.41 10.92
N ASP A 63 -3.36 -9.36 11.52
CA ASP A 63 -3.08 -10.80 11.33
C ASP A 63 -3.66 -11.32 10.01
N ALA A 64 -3.30 -10.65 8.92
CA ALA A 64 -3.64 -11.09 7.57
C ALA A 64 -2.74 -12.26 7.15
N MET A 65 -3.29 -13.18 6.36
CA MET A 65 -2.55 -14.34 5.84
C MET A 65 -2.54 -14.32 4.31
N PRO A 66 -1.45 -14.80 3.67
CA PRO A 66 -1.40 -14.96 2.22
C PRO A 66 -2.47 -15.90 1.69
N PHE A 67 -3.04 -15.57 0.54
CA PHE A 67 -4.03 -16.40 -0.15
C PHE A 67 -3.40 -17.48 -1.05
N GLN A 68 -2.24 -17.18 -1.66
CA GLN A 68 -1.51 -18.09 -2.54
C GLN A 68 -0.78 -19.19 -1.74
N GLY A 69 -0.62 -20.36 -2.35
CA GLY A 69 0.05 -21.52 -1.73
C GLY A 69 -0.75 -22.23 -0.64
N ARG A 70 -2.06 -21.97 -0.55
CA ARG A 70 -2.94 -22.49 0.51
C ARG A 70 -3.95 -23.51 -0.02
N SER A 71 -4.23 -24.52 0.80
CA SER A 71 -5.30 -25.50 0.56
C SER A 71 -6.68 -24.83 0.50
N ARG A 72 -7.71 -25.55 -0.01
CA ARG A 72 -9.08 -25.02 -0.10
C ARG A 72 -9.63 -24.60 1.27
N SER A 73 -9.38 -25.38 2.31
CA SER A 73 -9.82 -25.11 3.69
C SER A 73 -9.12 -23.88 4.29
N GLU A 74 -7.82 -23.71 4.04
CA GLU A 74 -7.08 -22.52 4.48
C GLU A 74 -7.54 -21.25 3.77
N ARG A 75 -7.80 -21.31 2.45
CA ARG A 75 -8.38 -20.19 1.70
C ARG A 75 -9.73 -19.77 2.27
N LEU A 76 -10.58 -20.73 2.67
CA LEU A 76 -11.83 -20.44 3.34
C LEU A 76 -11.60 -19.74 4.70
N ARG A 77 -10.63 -20.18 5.49
CA ARG A 77 -10.27 -19.51 6.76
C ARG A 77 -9.82 -18.06 6.55
N VAL A 78 -9.07 -17.77 5.49
CA VAL A 78 -8.68 -16.39 5.13
C VAL A 78 -9.93 -15.54 4.88
N TRP A 79 -10.89 -16.05 4.10
CA TRP A 79 -12.14 -15.35 3.82
C TRP A 79 -13.00 -15.16 5.08
N LEU A 80 -13.11 -16.18 5.93
CA LEU A 80 -13.86 -16.08 7.20
C LEU A 80 -13.22 -15.11 8.21
N GLY A 81 -11.90 -14.93 8.15
CA GLY A 81 -11.17 -13.96 8.97
C GLY A 81 -11.28 -12.51 8.47
N LEU A 82 -11.61 -12.31 7.19
CA LEU A 82 -11.61 -11.00 6.53
C LEU A 82 -12.48 -9.95 7.26
N PRO A 83 -13.73 -10.22 7.69
CA PRO A 83 -14.56 -9.22 8.37
C PRO A 83 -13.90 -8.66 9.64
N ARG A 84 -13.19 -9.51 10.40
CA ARG A 84 -12.47 -9.09 11.61
C ARG A 84 -11.31 -8.16 11.27
N LEU A 85 -10.57 -8.46 10.21
CA LEU A 85 -9.47 -7.62 9.72
C LEU A 85 -9.98 -6.27 9.20
N VAL A 86 -11.10 -6.26 8.48
CA VAL A 86 -11.75 -5.03 8.00
C VAL A 86 -12.21 -4.16 9.17
N LEU A 87 -12.79 -4.75 10.22
CA LEU A 87 -13.21 -4.00 11.41
C LEU A 87 -12.00 -3.40 12.16
N ALA A 88 -10.91 -4.16 12.32
CA ALA A 88 -9.68 -3.68 12.92
C ALA A 88 -9.04 -2.54 12.10
N ALA A 89 -8.98 -2.69 10.78
CA ALA A 89 -8.53 -1.63 9.88
C ALA A 89 -9.42 -0.39 10.00
N ARG A 90 -10.75 -0.54 9.96
CA ARG A 90 -11.71 0.57 10.08
C ARG A 90 -11.54 1.35 11.39
N ARG A 91 -11.32 0.66 12.51
CA ARG A 91 -11.01 1.30 13.80
C ARG A 91 -9.71 2.09 13.73
N THR A 92 -8.67 1.50 13.13
CA THR A 92 -7.37 2.15 12.98
C THR A 92 -7.46 3.40 12.10
N LEU A 93 -8.13 3.32 10.95
CA LEU A 93 -8.35 4.45 10.05
C LEU A 93 -9.05 5.61 10.77
N ARG A 94 -10.08 5.32 11.57
CA ARG A 94 -10.80 6.33 12.36
C ARG A 94 -9.96 6.94 13.48
N GLN A 95 -9.28 6.12 14.26
CA GLN A 95 -8.44 6.58 15.39
C GLN A 95 -7.28 7.44 14.91
N PHE A 96 -6.69 7.09 13.76
CA PHE A 96 -5.65 7.90 13.15
C PHE A 96 -6.19 9.21 12.54
N GLY A 97 -7.48 9.25 12.19
CA GLY A 97 -8.07 10.34 11.41
C GLY A 97 -7.62 10.30 9.96
N ALA A 98 -7.54 9.10 9.38
CA ALA A 98 -7.08 8.89 8.00
C ALA A 98 -7.95 9.66 7.01
N GLU A 99 -7.29 10.32 6.06
CA GLU A 99 -7.96 11.07 4.99
C GLU A 99 -7.76 10.42 3.62
N ILE A 100 -6.63 9.72 3.43
CA ILE A 100 -6.30 9.04 2.18
C ILE A 100 -5.66 7.70 2.52
N VAL A 101 -6.05 6.64 1.82
CA VAL A 101 -5.42 5.32 1.92
C VAL A 101 -4.67 5.02 0.63
N VAL A 102 -3.38 4.72 0.75
CA VAL A 102 -2.50 4.32 -0.34
C VAL A 102 -2.24 2.82 -0.22
N SER A 103 -2.78 2.02 -1.14
CA SER A 103 -2.56 0.58 -1.19
C SER A 103 -1.39 0.26 -2.11
N VAL A 104 -0.29 -0.29 -1.58
CA VAL A 104 0.83 -0.80 -2.40
C VAL A 104 0.68 -2.28 -2.79
N GLY A 105 -0.43 -2.89 -2.35
CA GLY A 105 -0.73 -4.28 -2.62
C GLY A 105 -0.17 -5.28 -1.62
N GLY A 106 -0.13 -6.53 -2.06
CA GLY A 106 0.11 -7.68 -1.19
C GLY A 106 -1.15 -8.10 -0.42
N TYR A 107 -1.10 -9.27 0.21
CA TYR A 107 -2.27 -9.85 0.89
C TYR A 107 -2.75 -9.00 2.08
N ALA A 108 -1.87 -8.17 2.65
CA ALA A 108 -2.19 -7.29 3.78
C ALA A 108 -3.00 -6.04 3.38
N ALA A 109 -3.02 -5.66 2.09
CA ALA A 109 -3.65 -4.42 1.63
C ALA A 109 -5.18 -4.51 1.45
N PHE A 110 -5.73 -5.71 1.25
CA PHE A 110 -7.13 -5.85 0.85
C PHE A 110 -8.12 -5.44 1.96
N ALA A 111 -7.94 -5.92 3.19
CA ALA A 111 -8.81 -5.53 4.31
C ALA A 111 -8.78 -4.02 4.60
N PRO A 112 -7.61 -3.34 4.58
CA PRO A 112 -7.52 -1.88 4.68
C PRO A 112 -8.27 -1.12 3.58
N VAL A 113 -8.19 -1.60 2.33
CA VAL A 113 -8.91 -1.00 1.20
C VAL A 113 -10.42 -1.12 1.38
N LEU A 114 -10.92 -2.29 1.78
CA LEU A 114 -12.35 -2.45 2.10
C LEU A 114 -12.79 -1.56 3.26
N ALA A 115 -11.95 -1.41 4.28
CA ALA A 115 -12.22 -0.51 5.40
C ALA A 115 -12.29 0.95 4.95
N ALA A 116 -11.38 1.39 4.08
CA ALA A 116 -11.38 2.74 3.50
C ALA A 116 -12.65 3.00 2.67
N ALA A 117 -13.00 2.07 1.78
CA ALA A 117 -14.22 2.15 0.98
C ALA A 117 -15.48 2.23 1.85
N SER A 118 -15.56 1.42 2.91
CA SER A 118 -16.67 1.45 3.87
C SER A 118 -16.78 2.76 4.66
N LEU A 119 -15.70 3.55 4.70
CA LEU A 119 -15.63 4.88 5.32
C LEU A 119 -15.74 6.02 4.30
N ARG A 120 -15.87 5.71 3.00
CA ARG A 120 -15.82 6.68 1.90
C ARG A 120 -14.52 7.50 1.88
N LEU A 121 -13.42 6.89 2.31
CA LEU A 121 -12.09 7.49 2.19
C LEU A 121 -11.55 7.23 0.78
N PRO A 122 -10.90 8.21 0.14
CA PRO A 122 -10.25 8.01 -1.14
C PRO A 122 -9.12 6.98 -1.05
N VAL A 123 -9.06 6.11 -2.04
CA VAL A 123 -8.08 5.02 -2.17
C VAL A 123 -7.25 5.21 -3.43
N ALA A 124 -5.94 5.32 -3.25
CA ALA A 124 -4.95 5.24 -4.32
C ALA A 124 -4.28 3.87 -4.30
N LEU A 125 -4.38 3.10 -5.38
CA LEU A 125 -3.67 1.82 -5.51
C LEU A 125 -2.39 2.02 -6.31
N VAL A 126 -1.28 1.47 -5.84
CA VAL A 126 0.01 1.44 -6.52
C VAL A 126 0.39 -0.01 -6.74
N ASN A 127 0.52 -0.41 -8.00
CA ASN A 127 0.87 -1.76 -8.40
C ASN A 127 2.26 -1.77 -9.06
N THR A 128 3.19 -2.46 -8.42
CA THR A 128 4.59 -2.58 -8.88
C THR A 128 4.88 -3.83 -9.68
N ASP A 129 3.93 -4.78 -9.73
CA ASP A 129 4.11 -6.04 -10.45
C ASP A 129 3.69 -5.89 -11.92
N ALA A 130 4.41 -6.55 -12.85
CA ALA A 130 3.99 -6.61 -14.25
C ALA A 130 2.67 -7.37 -14.43
N VAL A 131 2.41 -8.37 -13.57
CA VAL A 131 1.17 -9.13 -13.52
C VAL A 131 0.53 -8.94 -12.14
N PRO A 132 -0.53 -8.12 -12.02
CA PRO A 132 -1.16 -7.84 -10.73
C PRO A 132 -1.73 -9.09 -10.06
N GLY A 133 -1.36 -9.32 -8.80
CA GLY A 133 -1.91 -10.40 -7.99
C GLY A 133 -3.40 -10.23 -7.68
N LEU A 134 -4.05 -11.31 -7.22
CA LEU A 134 -5.48 -11.32 -6.89
C LEU A 134 -5.88 -10.21 -5.89
N ALA A 135 -5.06 -9.99 -4.85
CA ALA A 135 -5.32 -8.95 -3.87
C ALA A 135 -5.40 -7.56 -4.51
N ASN A 136 -4.49 -7.22 -5.42
CA ASN A 136 -4.49 -5.95 -6.14
C ASN A 136 -5.69 -5.84 -7.08
N ARG A 137 -6.01 -6.90 -7.83
CA ARG A 137 -7.16 -6.91 -8.73
C ARG A 137 -8.48 -6.70 -7.98
N LEU A 138 -8.64 -7.31 -6.81
CA LEU A 138 -9.81 -7.12 -5.95
C LEU A 138 -9.83 -5.72 -5.32
N ALA A 139 -8.69 -5.25 -4.81
CA ALA A 139 -8.56 -3.91 -4.24
C ALA A 139 -8.82 -2.81 -5.27
N GLY A 140 -8.42 -3.01 -6.53
CA GLY A 140 -8.60 -2.06 -7.62
C GLY A 140 -10.06 -1.68 -7.84
N ARG A 141 -11.01 -2.59 -7.57
CA ARG A 141 -12.45 -2.30 -7.67
C ARG A 141 -12.93 -1.21 -6.71
N PHE A 142 -12.16 -0.93 -5.66
CA PHE A 142 -12.45 0.07 -4.63
C PHE A 142 -11.50 1.27 -4.70
N ALA A 143 -10.59 1.29 -5.67
CA ALA A 143 -9.62 2.38 -5.84
C ALA A 143 -10.21 3.51 -6.68
N ASP A 144 -10.01 4.75 -6.24
CA ASP A 144 -10.35 5.96 -7.00
C ASP A 144 -9.30 6.26 -8.07
N ARG A 145 -8.03 5.95 -7.76
CA ARG A 145 -6.89 6.07 -8.68
C ARG A 145 -6.01 4.83 -8.59
N ILE A 146 -5.52 4.37 -9.72
CA ILE A 146 -4.68 3.19 -9.86
C ILE A 146 -3.42 3.61 -10.62
N PHE A 147 -2.28 3.41 -10.00
CA PHE A 147 -0.95 3.70 -10.53
C PHE A 147 -0.26 2.37 -10.82
N VAL A 148 0.14 2.15 -12.07
CA VAL A 148 0.82 0.92 -12.49
C VAL A 148 2.26 1.21 -12.88
N GLY A 149 3.17 0.31 -12.50
CA GLY A 149 4.57 0.37 -12.91
C GLY A 149 4.79 0.06 -14.39
N PHE A 150 3.94 -0.79 -14.96
CA PHE A 150 4.06 -1.29 -16.33
C PHE A 150 2.74 -1.13 -17.09
N ALA A 151 2.81 -0.74 -18.37
CA ALA A 151 1.64 -0.61 -19.23
C ALA A 151 0.85 -1.94 -19.33
N ALA A 152 1.55 -3.08 -19.41
CA ALA A 152 0.95 -4.41 -19.45
C ALA A 152 0.06 -4.74 -18.23
N ALA A 153 0.30 -4.11 -17.08
CA ALA A 153 -0.50 -4.31 -15.88
C ALA A 153 -1.86 -3.59 -15.94
N ALA A 154 -2.03 -2.61 -16.84
CA ALA A 154 -3.25 -1.80 -16.91
C ALA A 154 -4.49 -2.64 -17.26
N GLU A 155 -4.35 -3.61 -18.17
CA GLU A 155 -5.47 -4.48 -18.61
C GLU A 155 -6.07 -5.28 -17.45
N ALA A 156 -5.27 -5.65 -16.45
CA ALA A 156 -5.74 -6.38 -15.28
C ALA A 156 -6.71 -5.57 -14.41
N PHE A 157 -6.76 -4.24 -14.61
CA PHE A 157 -7.63 -3.29 -13.93
C PHE A 157 -8.77 -2.77 -14.81
N SER A 158 -8.92 -3.23 -16.05
CA SER A 158 -10.03 -2.82 -16.93
C SER A 158 -11.42 -3.09 -16.34
N GLY A 159 -11.53 -4.09 -15.46
CA GLY A 159 -12.76 -4.40 -14.70
C GLY A 159 -12.98 -3.57 -13.43
N ALA A 160 -12.09 -2.62 -13.12
CA ALA A 160 -12.17 -1.75 -11.93
C ALA A 160 -13.07 -0.51 -12.14
N GLY A 161 -13.64 -0.33 -13.34
CA GLY A 161 -14.51 0.80 -13.68
C GLY A 161 -13.91 1.67 -14.78
N ALA A 162 -14.13 2.98 -14.70
CA ALA A 162 -13.75 3.93 -15.74
C ALA A 162 -12.24 3.87 -16.08
N PRO A 163 -11.86 3.82 -17.37
CA PRO A 163 -10.48 3.68 -17.82
C PRO A 163 -9.56 4.82 -17.33
N ASP A 164 -10.10 6.02 -17.12
CA ASP A 164 -9.36 7.21 -16.67
C ASP A 164 -8.83 7.12 -15.23
N ARG A 165 -9.09 6.00 -14.54
CA ARG A 165 -8.57 5.75 -13.19
C ARG A 165 -7.17 5.15 -13.20
N VAL A 166 -6.73 4.57 -14.32
CA VAL A 166 -5.45 3.86 -14.42
C VAL A 166 -4.40 4.75 -15.09
N GLN A 167 -3.27 4.97 -14.41
CA GLN A 167 -2.14 5.74 -14.90
C GLN A 167 -0.84 4.92 -14.82
N VAL A 168 -0.07 4.92 -15.89
CA VAL A 168 1.29 4.37 -15.87
C VAL A 168 2.22 5.41 -15.25
N SER A 169 2.81 5.10 -14.10
CA SER A 169 3.66 6.03 -13.33
C SER A 169 5.05 5.50 -12.99
N GLY A 170 5.35 4.25 -13.36
CA GLY A 170 6.56 3.57 -12.91
C GLY A 170 6.48 3.13 -11.45
N ILE A 171 7.63 2.73 -10.91
CA ILE A 171 7.76 2.14 -9.57
C ILE A 171 8.42 3.15 -8.62
N PRO A 172 7.88 3.38 -7.41
CA PRO A 172 8.52 4.23 -6.41
C PRO A 172 9.90 3.69 -6.00
N VAL A 173 10.90 4.57 -5.99
CA VAL A 173 12.28 4.25 -5.59
C VAL A 173 12.61 4.96 -4.27
N ARG A 174 13.28 4.24 -3.34
CA ARG A 174 13.71 4.79 -2.05
C ARG A 174 14.73 5.91 -2.24
N ARG A 175 14.63 6.96 -1.44
CA ARG A 175 15.57 8.11 -1.49
C ARG A 175 17.02 7.69 -1.28
N ALA A 176 17.26 6.80 -0.32
CA ALA A 176 18.59 6.27 0.00
C ALA A 176 19.30 5.64 -1.21
N LEU A 177 18.56 5.02 -2.14
CA LEU A 177 19.15 4.46 -3.36
C LEU A 177 19.67 5.57 -4.28
N VAL A 178 18.88 6.64 -4.45
CA VAL A 178 19.25 7.78 -5.28
C VAL A 178 20.44 8.54 -4.69
N GLU A 179 20.46 8.72 -3.37
CA GLU A 179 21.58 9.32 -2.64
C GLU A 179 22.87 8.48 -2.81
N ALA A 180 22.76 7.16 -2.74
CA ALA A 180 23.90 6.26 -2.93
C ALA A 180 24.49 6.35 -4.35
N PHE A 181 23.64 6.53 -5.38
CA PHE A 181 24.13 6.76 -6.74
C PHE A 181 24.95 8.04 -6.86
N ALA A 182 24.50 9.13 -6.22
CA ALA A 182 25.22 10.40 -6.24
C ALA A 182 26.57 10.33 -5.50
N ALA A 183 26.69 9.43 -4.52
CA ALA A 183 27.94 9.20 -3.78
C ALA A 183 28.96 8.33 -4.52
N ALA A 184 28.59 7.67 -5.63
CA ALA A 184 29.50 6.85 -6.40
C ALA A 184 30.49 7.73 -7.17
N ALA A 185 31.75 7.76 -6.73
CA ALA A 185 32.82 8.49 -7.41
C ALA A 185 33.17 7.87 -8.79
N PRO A 186 33.66 8.66 -9.76
CA PRO A 186 34.15 8.12 -11.03
C PRO A 186 35.27 7.11 -10.78
N ARG A 187 35.24 5.97 -11.49
CA ARG A 187 36.37 5.03 -11.50
C ARG A 187 37.54 5.70 -12.22
N ARG A 188 38.70 5.76 -11.56
CA ARG A 188 39.97 6.20 -12.17
C ARG A 188 40.48 5.15 -13.15
#